data_AF-A0A916DM85-F1
#
_entry.id   AF-A0A916DM85-F1
#
_cell.length_a   1.000
_cell.length_b   1.000
_cell.length_c   1.000
_cell.angle_alpha   90.00
_cell.angle_beta   90.00
_cell.angle_gamma   90.00
#
_symmetry.space_group_name_H-M   'P 1'
#
loop_
_entity.id
_entity.type
_entity.pdbx_description
1 polymer ?
#
loop_
_entity_poly.entity_id
_entity_poly.type
_entity_poly.pdbx_seq_one_letter_code
_entity_poly.pdbx_strand_id
1 'polypeptide(L)'
;MGASGRRARLLVAALLLVAASGCKWFEISVTIPDFDSRRVEGVWVWKEDPATGTWQRAGQIVFEPPAPNTPSDELHYIVVQPDGFGLPLRTRLARARLASDEVTLRLWYARFLDPGRYRVSTYNAAGESALSPEVLELL
;
A
#
# COMPACT_ATOMS: atom_id res chain seq x y z
N MET A 1 3.75 50.77 16.64
CA MET A 1 4.76 49.80 16.15
C MET A 1 4.65 48.52 17.00
N GLY A 2 4.41 47.33 16.43
CA GLY A 2 4.47 46.08 17.23
C GLY A 2 3.61 44.88 16.80
N ALA A 3 2.70 45.01 15.82
CA ALA A 3 1.74 43.92 15.50
C ALA A 3 2.15 42.98 14.35
N SER A 4 3.11 43.34 13.49
CA SER A 4 3.43 42.51 12.29
C SER A 4 4.33 41.30 12.58
N GLY A 5 5.15 41.34 13.65
CA GLY A 5 6.10 40.26 13.96
C GLY A 5 5.46 38.97 14.51
N ARG A 6 4.30 39.06 15.18
CA ARG A 6 3.63 37.88 15.76
C ARG A 6 2.97 36.99 14.71
N ARG A 7 2.47 37.57 13.61
CA ARG A 7 1.81 36.82 12.53
C ARG A 7 2.81 36.00 11.70
N ALA A 8 4.00 36.55 11.46
CA ALA A 8 5.05 35.84 10.73
C ALA A 8 5.57 34.58 11.47
N ARG A 9 5.68 34.64 12.80
CA ARG A 9 6.16 33.50 13.61
C ARG A 9 5.19 32.32 13.65
N LEU A 10 3.88 32.59 13.65
CA LEU A 10 2.85 31.55 13.64
C LEU A 10 2.81 30.79 12.30
N LEU A 11 3.01 31.48 11.18
CA LEU A 11 3.07 30.85 9.85
C LEU A 11 4.28 29.92 9.70
N VAL A 12 5.45 30.33 10.18
CA VAL A 12 6.66 29.50 10.13
C VAL A 12 6.53 28.25 11.01
N ALA A 13 5.95 28.38 12.20
CA ALA A 13 5.69 27.23 13.07
C ALA A 13 4.69 26.24 12.46
N ALA A 14 3.61 26.74 11.83
CA ALA A 14 2.63 25.89 11.15
C ALA A 14 3.24 25.15 9.94
N LEU A 15 4.08 25.82 9.14
CA LEU A 15 4.78 25.20 8.01
C LEU A 15 5.76 24.09 8.45
N LEU A 16 6.46 24.29 9.57
CA LEU A 16 7.36 23.27 10.14
C LEU A 16 6.58 22.04 10.66
N LEU A 17 5.39 22.23 11.21
CA LEU A 17 4.53 21.13 11.67
C LEU A 17 3.96 20.30 10.50
N VAL A 18 3.64 20.94 9.37
CA VAL A 18 3.20 20.23 8.15
C VAL A 18 4.37 19.47 7.49
N ALA A 19 5.57 20.04 7.46
CA ALA A 19 6.74 19.32 6.95
C ALA A 19 7.09 18.07 7.78
N ALA A 20 6.74 18.07 9.07
CA ALA A 20 6.92 16.93 9.96
C ALA A 20 5.81 15.86 9.84
N SER A 21 4.72 16.11 9.10
CA SER A 21 3.60 15.15 9.03
C SER A 21 3.87 13.90 8.18
N GLY A 22 5.12 13.69 7.74
CA GLY A 22 5.69 12.36 7.54
C GLY A 22 5.00 11.44 6.53
N CYS A 23 4.22 11.97 5.60
CA CYS A 23 3.60 11.15 4.56
C CYS A 23 4.68 10.70 3.56
N LYS A 24 5.31 9.54 3.81
CA LYS A 24 6.15 8.86 2.82
C LYS A 24 5.31 7.83 2.07
N TRP A 25 5.42 7.87 0.76
CA TRP A 25 4.91 6.86 -0.15
C TRP A 25 6.02 5.85 -0.40
N PHE A 26 5.69 4.57 -0.40
CA PHE A 26 6.58 3.54 -0.88
C PHE A 26 5.88 2.63 -1.86
N GLU A 27 6.67 1.97 -2.69
CA GLU A 27 6.20 1.05 -3.71
C GLU A 27 6.54 -0.37 -3.28
N ILE A 28 5.55 -1.24 -3.31
CA ILE A 28 5.68 -2.65 -3.01
C ILE A 28 5.61 -3.41 -4.33
N SER A 29 6.62 -4.24 -4.62
CA SER A 29 6.56 -5.20 -5.71
C SER A 29 5.97 -6.51 -5.20
N VAL A 30 4.87 -6.99 -5.79
CA VAL A 30 4.23 -8.25 -5.42
C VAL A 30 4.08 -9.13 -6.65
N THR A 31 4.59 -10.37 -6.59
CA THR A 31 4.30 -11.40 -7.59
C THR A 31 3.23 -12.34 -7.07
N ILE A 32 2.14 -12.49 -7.81
CA ILE A 32 0.98 -13.31 -7.48
C ILE A 32 0.87 -14.40 -8.55
N PRO A 33 1.25 -15.66 -8.25
CA PRO A 33 1.34 -16.72 -9.26
C PRO A 33 -0.01 -17.21 -9.77
N ASP A 34 -1.09 -16.94 -9.03
CA ASP A 34 -2.42 -17.51 -9.23
C ASP A 34 -3.51 -16.43 -9.29
N PHE A 35 -3.20 -15.27 -9.87
CA PHE A 35 -4.01 -14.06 -9.78
C PHE A 35 -5.41 -14.21 -10.38
N ASP A 36 -5.51 -14.70 -11.61
CA ASP A 36 -6.78 -14.86 -12.32
C ASP A 36 -7.50 -16.15 -11.86
N SER A 37 -6.78 -17.26 -11.72
CA SER A 37 -7.39 -18.55 -11.36
C SER A 37 -8.00 -18.54 -9.96
N ARG A 38 -7.39 -17.80 -9.03
CA ARG A 38 -7.96 -17.58 -7.69
C ARG A 38 -8.82 -16.34 -7.60
N ARG A 39 -8.94 -15.52 -8.65
CA ARG A 39 -9.70 -14.27 -8.59
C ARG A 39 -9.29 -13.44 -7.38
N VAL A 40 -7.99 -13.15 -7.29
CA VAL A 40 -7.45 -12.42 -6.14
C VAL A 40 -8.15 -11.06 -6.02
N GLU A 41 -8.71 -10.78 -4.85
CA GLU A 41 -9.47 -9.56 -4.56
C GLU A 41 -8.60 -8.48 -3.92
N GLY A 42 -7.43 -8.85 -3.40
CA GLY A 42 -6.51 -7.89 -2.81
C GLY A 42 -5.32 -8.51 -2.13
N VAL A 43 -4.58 -7.65 -1.44
CA VAL A 43 -3.37 -7.98 -0.72
C VAL A 43 -3.47 -7.45 0.71
N TRP A 44 -3.21 -8.31 1.67
CA TRP A 44 -2.95 -7.90 3.04
C TRP A 44 -1.49 -7.52 3.21
N VAL A 45 -1.26 -6.41 3.91
CA VAL A 45 0.07 -5.97 4.31
C VAL A 45 0.26 -6.30 5.78
N TRP A 46 1.36 -6.97 6.08
CA TRP A 46 1.73 -7.43 7.41
C TRP A 46 3.01 -6.75 7.86
N LYS A 47 3.08 -6.35 9.13
CA LYS A 47 4.27 -5.81 9.77
C LYS A 47 4.73 -6.76 10.86
N GLU A 48 6.02 -7.01 10.94
CA GLU A 48 6.62 -7.75 12.05
C GLU A 48 6.63 -6.89 13.32
N ASP A 49 6.11 -7.43 14.41
CA ASP A 49 6.29 -6.88 15.74
C ASP A 49 7.74 -7.16 16.20
N PRO A 50 8.57 -6.13 16.41
CA PRO A 50 9.97 -6.32 16.74
C PRO A 50 10.18 -6.96 18.13
N ALA A 51 9.21 -6.89 19.03
CA ALA A 51 9.32 -7.46 20.37
C ALA A 51 9.06 -8.97 20.38
N THR A 52 8.11 -9.42 19.55
CA THR A 52 7.63 -10.82 19.55
C THR A 52 8.06 -11.63 18.33
N GLY A 53 8.50 -10.96 17.25
CA GLY A 53 8.76 -11.56 15.95
C GLY A 53 7.50 -12.04 15.22
N THR A 54 6.31 -11.67 15.70
CA THR A 54 5.04 -12.10 15.11
C THR A 54 4.57 -11.13 14.04
N TRP A 55 3.83 -11.62 13.05
CA TRP A 55 3.29 -10.80 11.96
C TRP A 55 1.90 -10.28 12.31
N GLN A 56 1.70 -8.98 12.24
CA GLN A 56 0.45 -8.29 12.55
C GLN A 56 -0.08 -7.54 11.33
N ARG A 57 -1.41 -7.38 11.22
CA ARG A 57 -2.03 -6.63 10.13
C ARG A 57 -1.63 -5.17 10.19
N ALA A 58 -1.01 -4.68 9.11
CA ALA A 58 -0.65 -3.29 8.93
C ALA A 58 -1.71 -2.51 8.15
N GLY A 59 -2.37 -3.19 7.21
CA GLY A 59 -3.46 -2.65 6.39
C GLY A 59 -3.75 -3.57 5.21
N GLN A 60 -4.56 -3.09 4.27
CA GLN A 60 -4.92 -3.87 3.09
C GLN A 60 -4.92 -3.02 1.82
N ILE A 61 -4.75 -3.71 0.70
CA ILE A 61 -4.94 -3.20 -0.64
C ILE A 61 -6.11 -3.99 -1.22
N VAL A 62 -7.15 -3.30 -1.65
CA VAL A 62 -8.36 -3.91 -2.24
C VAL A 62 -8.34 -3.64 -3.72
N PHE A 63 -8.39 -4.68 -4.54
CA PHE A 63 -8.47 -4.55 -6.00
C PHE A 63 -9.90 -4.25 -6.40
N GLU A 64 -10.06 -3.24 -7.24
CA GLU A 64 -11.36 -2.85 -7.73
C GLU A 64 -11.70 -3.62 -9.01
N PRO A 65 -12.98 -3.93 -9.25
CA PRO A 65 -13.42 -4.44 -10.54
C PRO A 65 -13.01 -3.47 -11.66
N PRO A 66 -12.62 -3.99 -12.84
CA PRO A 66 -12.24 -3.13 -13.96
C PRO A 66 -13.42 -2.24 -14.39
N ALA A 67 -13.19 -0.92 -14.42
CA ALA A 67 -14.17 0.02 -14.93
C ALA A 67 -14.34 -0.12 -16.46
N PRO A 68 -15.50 0.28 -17.02
CA PRO A 68 -15.66 0.36 -18.47
C PRO A 68 -14.58 1.27 -19.06
N ASN A 69 -13.87 0.78 -20.09
CA ASN A 69 -12.75 1.45 -20.77
C ASN A 69 -11.39 1.46 -20.05
N THR A 70 -11.23 0.76 -18.92
CA THR A 70 -9.89 0.53 -18.35
C THR A 70 -9.08 -0.40 -19.27
N PRO A 71 -7.82 -0.06 -19.61
CA PRO A 71 -6.94 -0.97 -20.35
C PRO A 71 -6.83 -2.33 -19.67
N SER A 72 -6.76 -3.42 -20.44
CA SER A 72 -6.71 -4.78 -19.88
C SER A 72 -5.41 -5.08 -19.09
N ASP A 73 -4.40 -4.23 -19.20
CA ASP A 73 -3.14 -4.28 -18.47
C ASP A 73 -3.09 -3.29 -17.30
N GLU A 74 -4.21 -2.65 -16.93
CA GLU A 74 -4.31 -1.75 -15.79
C GLU A 74 -5.20 -2.35 -14.68
N LEU A 75 -4.77 -2.19 -13.43
CA LEU A 75 -5.48 -2.62 -12.23
C LEU A 75 -5.74 -1.40 -11.34
N HIS A 76 -6.99 -1.18 -10.97
CA HIS A 76 -7.40 -0.17 -10.00
C HIS A 76 -7.46 -0.79 -8.61
N TYR A 77 -7.06 -0.03 -7.59
CA TYR A 77 -7.06 -0.52 -6.21
C TYR A 77 -7.19 0.60 -5.20
N ILE A 78 -7.66 0.25 -4.01
CA ILE A 78 -7.76 1.15 -2.87
C ILE A 78 -6.79 0.68 -1.79
N VAL A 79 -5.94 1.57 -1.29
CA VAL A 79 -5.17 1.33 -0.06
C VAL A 79 -6.06 1.68 1.12
N VAL A 80 -6.42 0.69 1.95
CA VAL A 80 -7.24 0.88 3.15
C VAL A 80 -6.34 0.77 4.38
N GLN A 81 -6.25 1.90 5.08
CA GLN A 81 -5.52 2.00 6.35
C GLN A 81 -6.40 1.55 7.53
N PRO A 82 -5.81 1.24 8.71
CA PRO A 82 -6.57 0.84 9.89
C PRO A 82 -7.59 1.88 10.39
N ASP A 83 -7.40 3.16 10.06
CA ASP A 83 -8.34 4.24 10.37
C ASP A 83 -9.54 4.30 9.39
N GLY A 84 -9.56 3.44 8.37
CA GLY A 84 -10.60 3.36 7.35
C GLY A 84 -10.40 4.33 6.17
N PHE A 85 -9.34 5.13 6.15
CA PHE A 85 -9.06 5.99 5.00
C PHE A 85 -8.66 5.14 3.78
N GLY A 86 -9.34 5.37 2.66
CA GLY A 86 -9.12 4.71 1.38
C GLY A 86 -8.56 5.68 0.35
N LEU A 87 -7.40 5.40 -0.25
CA LEU A 87 -6.92 6.14 -1.42
C LEU A 87 -7.00 5.29 -2.68
N PRO A 88 -7.76 5.72 -3.72
CA PRO A 88 -7.80 5.03 -5.00
C PRO A 88 -6.51 5.29 -5.79
N LEU A 89 -5.94 4.23 -6.34
CA LEU A 89 -4.68 4.20 -7.07
C LEU A 89 -4.79 3.23 -8.25
N ARG A 90 -3.80 3.28 -9.13
CA ARG A 90 -3.71 2.40 -10.29
C ARG A 90 -2.30 1.85 -10.44
N THR A 91 -2.20 0.64 -10.98
CA THR A 91 -0.94 0.00 -11.35
C THR A 91 -1.08 -0.75 -12.66
N ARG A 92 0.05 -1.11 -13.26
CA ARG A 92 0.06 -1.99 -14.43
C ARG A 92 0.26 -3.44 -14.01
N LEU A 93 -0.45 -4.33 -14.71
CA LEU A 93 -0.30 -5.77 -14.63
C LEU A 93 0.89 -6.18 -15.50
N ALA A 94 2.03 -6.51 -14.89
CA ALA A 94 3.14 -7.10 -15.63
C ALA A 94 2.98 -8.62 -15.65
N ARG A 95 2.85 -9.21 -16.83
CA ARG A 95 2.80 -10.68 -17.01
C ARG A 95 4.05 -11.14 -17.75
N ALA A 96 4.64 -12.25 -17.30
CA ALA A 96 5.80 -12.84 -17.97
C ALA A 96 5.46 -13.31 -19.41
N ARG A 97 4.22 -13.76 -19.64
CA ARG A 97 3.68 -14.17 -20.94
C ARG A 97 2.20 -13.79 -21.06
N LEU A 98 1.74 -13.51 -22.29
CA LEU A 98 0.31 -13.40 -22.58
C LEU A 98 -0.37 -14.73 -22.19
N ALA A 99 -1.44 -14.66 -21.38
CA ALA A 99 -2.14 -15.78 -20.74
C ALA A 99 -1.47 -16.45 -19.51
N SER A 100 -0.38 -15.87 -18.97
CA SER A 100 0.14 -16.30 -17.66
C SER A 100 -0.83 -15.89 -16.55
N ASP A 101 -1.17 -16.82 -15.65
CA ASP A 101 -1.93 -16.55 -14.41
C ASP A 101 -1.10 -15.74 -13.40
N GLU A 102 0.22 -15.83 -13.49
CA GLU A 102 1.15 -15.03 -12.69
C GLU A 102 1.18 -13.58 -13.15
N VAL A 103 1.03 -12.65 -12.19
CA VAL A 103 1.22 -11.21 -12.39
C VAL A 103 2.26 -10.66 -11.40
N THR A 104 3.02 -9.66 -11.83
CA THR A 104 3.81 -8.80 -10.95
C THR A 104 3.18 -7.42 -10.92
N LEU A 105 2.91 -6.91 -9.72
CA LEU A 105 2.29 -5.62 -9.46
C LEU A 105 3.27 -4.70 -8.75
N ARG A 106 3.27 -3.41 -9.11
CA ARG A 106 3.98 -2.35 -8.38
C ARG A 106 2.93 -1.49 -7.68
N LEU A 107 2.70 -1.76 -6.41
CA LEU A 107 1.62 -1.17 -5.63
C LEU A 107 2.16 -0.04 -4.77
N TRP A 108 1.63 1.16 -4.95
CA TRP A 108 1.87 2.27 -4.05
C TRP A 108 1.10 2.03 -2.76
N TYR A 109 1.79 2.15 -1.63
CA TYR A 109 1.20 2.05 -0.32
C TYR A 109 1.64 3.27 0.49
N ALA A 110 0.67 4.06 0.93
CA ALA A 110 0.89 5.06 1.95
C ALA A 110 0.50 4.45 3.29
N ARG A 111 1.43 4.51 4.23
CA ARG A 111 1.13 4.48 5.64
C ARG A 111 2.00 5.52 6.31
N PHE A 112 1.50 6.07 7.41
CA PHE A 112 2.30 6.85 8.35
C PHE A 112 3.47 5.97 8.81
N LEU A 113 4.61 6.19 8.14
CA LEU A 113 5.98 5.88 8.53
C LEU A 113 6.13 5.10 9.82
N ASP A 114 6.05 3.78 9.71
CA ASP A 114 6.42 2.92 10.81
C ASP A 114 7.47 1.96 10.27
N PRO A 115 8.77 2.34 10.30
CA PRO A 115 9.86 1.53 9.80
C PRO A 115 9.79 0.09 10.32
N GLY A 116 10.32 -0.84 9.54
CA GLY A 116 10.34 -2.24 9.92
C GLY A 116 10.26 -3.21 8.75
N ARG A 117 9.96 -4.45 9.11
CA ARG A 117 9.93 -5.58 8.20
C ARG A 117 8.47 -5.89 7.84
N TYR A 118 8.22 -6.03 6.55
CA TYR A 118 6.88 -6.22 6.00
C TYR A 118 6.80 -7.46 5.14
N ARG A 119 5.61 -8.08 5.13
CA ARG A 119 5.24 -9.19 4.25
C ARG A 119 3.85 -8.97 3.70
N VAL A 120 3.51 -9.72 2.65
CA VAL A 120 2.20 -9.65 2.03
C VAL A 120 1.55 -11.03 1.93
N SER A 121 0.23 -11.08 1.96
CA SER A 121 -0.54 -12.26 1.53
C SER A 121 -1.66 -11.82 0.61
N THR A 122 -2.09 -12.67 -0.32
CA THR A 122 -3.27 -12.40 -1.15
C THR A 122 -4.51 -12.92 -0.45
N TYR A 123 -5.67 -12.38 -0.83
CA TYR A 123 -6.95 -12.88 -0.33
C TYR A 123 -8.04 -12.81 -1.41
N ASN A 124 -9.10 -13.59 -1.18
CA ASN A 124 -10.36 -13.58 -1.91
C ASN A 124 -11.48 -14.11 -0.99
N ALA A 125 -12.69 -14.27 -1.52
CA ALA A 125 -13.81 -14.86 -0.79
C ALA A 125 -13.57 -16.29 -0.25
N ALA A 126 -12.61 -17.05 -0.78
CA ALA A 126 -12.29 -18.41 -0.34
C ALA A 126 -11.26 -18.45 0.82
N GLY A 127 -10.60 -17.34 1.11
CA GLY A 127 -9.63 -17.22 2.20
C GLY A 127 -8.36 -16.48 1.79
N GLU A 128 -7.27 -16.78 2.48
CA GLU A 128 -5.99 -16.09 2.33
C GLU A 128 -4.87 -17.04 1.93
N SER A 129 -3.90 -16.53 1.18
CA SER A 129 -2.66 -17.24 0.91
C SER A 129 -1.75 -17.27 2.15
N ALA A 130 -0.71 -18.11 2.10
CA ALA A 130 0.42 -17.96 3.00
C ALA A 130 1.09 -16.59 2.82
N LEU A 131 1.81 -16.14 3.84
CA LEU A 131 2.68 -14.96 3.75
C LEU A 131 3.75 -15.15 2.67
N SER A 132 4.09 -14.05 2.01
CA SER A 132 5.20 -14.00 1.07
C SER A 132 6.50 -14.43 1.73
N PRO A 133 7.37 -15.18 1.01
CA PRO A 133 8.70 -15.49 1.53
C PRO A 133 9.58 -14.23 1.61
N GLU A 134 9.40 -13.31 0.67
CA GLU A 134 10.10 -12.03 0.58
C GLU A 134 9.71 -11.10 1.74
N VAL A 135 10.73 -10.50 2.36
CA VAL A 135 10.58 -9.48 3.40
C VAL A 135 10.96 -8.14 2.81
N LEU A 136 10.05 -7.18 2.94
CA LEU A 136 10.25 -5.80 2.52
C LEU A 136 10.77 -5.01 3.72
N GLU A 137 11.97 -4.46 3.62
CA GLU A 137 12.53 -3.61 4.67
C GLU A 137 12.30 -2.14 4.33
N LEU A 138 11.57 -1.45 5.21
CA LEU A 138 11.29 -0.02 5.08
C LEU A 138 12.10 0.75 6.12
N LEU A 139 12.94 1.65 5.61
CA LEU A 139 13.88 2.49 6.38
C LEU A 139 13.33 3.91 6.65
#